data_AF-A0A3P6CIU3-F1
#
_entry.id   AF-A0A3P6CIU3-F1
#
_cell.length_a   1.000
_cell.length_b   1.000
_cell.length_c   1.000
_cell.angle_alpha   90.00
_cell.angle_beta   90.00
_cell.angle_gamma   90.00
#
_symmetry.space_group_name_H-M   'P 1'
#
loop_
_entity.id
_entity.type
_entity.pdbx_description
1 polymer ?
#
loop_
_entity_poly.entity_id
_entity_poly.type
_entity_poly.pdbx_seq_one_letter_code
_entity_poly.pdbx_strand_id
1 'polypeptide(L)'
;MARIRKRVQAVRRAADGSAFDKCEECGVMIAIALFDMHECGEKRREPKMFKCVSSDSKPIGSFGDEPRSPFVFFLEDFRRSYDGNMVDASRICFSVWKNMSREDQKPFAARAEEVDDEADSKAAAKCDKFCECCDHEEEDFDSSDHFEHEFW
;
A
#
# COMPACT_ATOMS: atom_id res chain seq x y z
N MET A 1 33.02 8.19 12.35
CA MET A 1 32.60 6.77 12.32
C MET A 1 31.10 6.69 12.14
N ALA A 2 30.61 6.10 11.05
CA ALA A 2 29.17 5.96 10.81
C ALA A 2 28.60 4.88 11.74
N ARG A 3 27.59 5.23 12.55
CA ARG A 3 26.87 4.25 13.37
C ARG A 3 26.00 3.40 12.44
N ILE A 4 26.40 2.15 12.24
CA ILE A 4 25.57 1.15 11.56
C ILE A 4 24.33 0.94 12.43
N ARG A 5 23.19 1.47 12.01
CA ARG A 5 21.89 1.18 12.65
C ARG A 5 21.57 -0.28 12.31
N LYS A 6 21.60 -1.18 13.32
CA LYS A 6 21.03 -2.52 13.17
C LYS A 6 19.57 -2.33 12.74
N ARG A 7 19.20 -2.78 11.54
CA ARG A 7 17.78 -2.82 11.14
C ARG A 7 17.08 -3.74 12.14
N VAL A 8 16.30 -3.15 13.03
CA VAL A 8 15.39 -3.91 13.89
C VAL A 8 14.37 -4.53 12.94
N GLN A 9 14.34 -5.86 12.85
CA GLN A 9 13.26 -6.53 12.15
C GLN A 9 11.96 -6.18 12.87
N ALA A 10 11.05 -5.50 12.17
CA ALA A 10 9.75 -5.19 12.73
C ALA A 10 9.03 -6.51 13.07
N VAL A 11 8.53 -6.61 14.30
CA VAL A 11 7.73 -7.77 14.73
C VAL A 11 6.51 -7.85 13.81
N ARG A 12 6.20 -9.05 13.32
CA ARG A 12 5.04 -9.29 12.45
C ARG A 12 3.76 -8.88 13.21
N ARG A 13 2.91 -8.07 12.58
CA ARG A 13 1.62 -7.62 13.08
C ARG A 13 0.49 -8.18 12.22
N ALA A 14 -0.70 -8.28 12.79
CA ALA A 14 -1.90 -8.62 12.04
C ALA A 14 -2.32 -7.45 11.12
N ALA A 15 -3.25 -7.70 10.19
CA ALA A 15 -3.69 -6.70 9.21
C ALA A 15 -4.37 -5.47 9.86
N ASP A 16 -4.94 -5.66 11.04
CA ASP A 16 -5.52 -4.62 11.92
C ASP A 16 -4.46 -3.88 12.76
N GLY A 17 -3.17 -4.23 12.61
CA GLY A 17 -2.05 -3.65 13.37
C GLY A 17 -1.86 -4.25 14.77
N SER A 18 -2.70 -5.21 15.18
CA SER A 18 -2.60 -5.83 16.50
C SER A 18 -1.35 -6.73 16.61
N ALA A 19 -0.85 -6.88 17.85
CA ALA A 19 0.13 -7.91 18.16
C ALA A 19 -0.54 -9.30 18.13
N PHE A 20 0.27 -10.35 17.98
CA PHE A 20 -0.19 -11.72 18.15
C PHE A 20 0.16 -12.22 19.53
N ASP A 21 -0.75 -12.98 20.13
CA ASP A 21 -0.47 -13.78 21.31
C ASP A 21 -0.83 -15.25 21.07
N LYS A 22 -0.18 -16.16 21.79
CA LYS A 22 -0.44 -17.60 21.67
C LYS A 22 -1.55 -17.98 22.63
N CYS A 23 -2.62 -18.57 22.12
CA CYS A 23 -3.62 -19.19 22.97
C CYS A 23 -2.99 -20.38 23.71
N GLU A 24 -3.08 -20.41 25.04
CA GLU A 24 -2.51 -21.47 25.87
C GLU A 24 -3.29 -22.80 25.73
N GLU A 25 -4.58 -22.74 25.41
CA GLU A 25 -5.45 -23.90 25.28
C GLU A 25 -5.30 -24.61 23.92
N CYS A 26 -5.21 -23.87 22.80
CA CYS A 26 -5.10 -24.46 21.46
C CYS A 26 -3.76 -24.24 20.75
N GLY A 27 -2.84 -23.48 21.36
CA GLY A 27 -1.49 -23.21 20.83
C GLY A 27 -1.43 -22.31 19.59
N VAL A 28 -2.56 -21.78 19.12
CA VAL A 28 -2.63 -20.94 17.91
C VAL A 28 -2.19 -19.51 18.23
N MET A 29 -1.42 -18.88 17.33
CA MET A 29 -1.12 -17.45 17.39
C MET A 29 -2.31 -16.66 16.84
N ILE A 30 -2.91 -15.83 17.69
CA ILE A 30 -4.14 -15.09 17.41
C ILE A 30 -3.86 -13.60 17.62
N ALA A 31 -4.41 -12.77 16.74
CA ALA A 31 -4.40 -11.32 16.93
C ALA A 31 -5.03 -10.97 18.28
N ILE A 32 -4.39 -10.13 19.10
CA ILE A 32 -4.90 -9.80 20.44
C ILE A 32 -6.32 -9.25 20.39
N ALA A 33 -6.63 -8.44 19.36
CA ALA A 33 -7.97 -7.89 19.15
C ALA A 33 -9.04 -8.97 18.86
N LEU A 34 -8.63 -10.16 18.40
CA LEU A 34 -9.50 -11.29 18.09
C LEU A 34 -9.38 -12.43 19.12
N PHE A 35 -8.60 -12.25 20.18
CA PHE A 35 -8.31 -13.31 21.14
C PHE A 35 -9.55 -13.75 21.93
N ASP A 36 -10.39 -12.78 22.33
CA ASP A 36 -11.66 -13.01 23.03
C ASP A 36 -12.74 -13.62 22.13
N MET A 37 -12.71 -13.28 20.84
CA MET A 37 -13.62 -13.84 19.82
C MET A 37 -13.13 -15.16 19.24
N HIS A 38 -12.01 -15.71 19.74
CA HIS A 38 -11.49 -16.96 19.23
C HIS A 38 -12.23 -18.14 19.89
N GLU A 39 -12.76 -19.03 19.06
CA GLU A 39 -13.40 -20.25 19.54
C GLU A 39 -12.33 -21.34 19.73
N CYS A 40 -12.08 -21.73 20.99
CA CYS A 40 -11.13 -22.79 21.33
C CYS A 40 -11.77 -24.19 21.24
N GLY A 41 -11.09 -25.18 20.67
CA GLY A 41 -11.51 -26.60 20.68
C GLY A 41 -11.51 -27.32 19.32
N GLU A 42 -12.00 -28.57 19.30
CA GLU A 42 -12.04 -29.48 18.14
C GLU A 42 -12.98 -29.04 17.01
N LYS A 43 -13.87 -28.08 17.28
CA LYS A 43 -14.74 -27.45 16.27
C LYS A 43 -14.00 -26.34 15.53
N ARG A 44 -12.77 -26.60 15.10
CA ARG A 44 -12.10 -25.73 14.14
C ARG A 44 -12.95 -25.77 12.87
N ARG A 45 -13.81 -24.76 12.70
CA ARG A 45 -14.27 -24.40 11.37
C ARG A 45 -12.97 -24.13 10.64
N GLU A 46 -12.62 -25.00 9.69
CA GLU A 46 -11.46 -24.74 8.86
C GLU A 46 -11.58 -23.29 8.42
N PRO A 47 -10.59 -22.43 8.74
CA PRO A 47 -10.65 -21.05 8.31
C PRO A 47 -10.89 -21.17 6.83
N LYS A 48 -12.02 -20.64 6.37
CA LYS A 48 -12.38 -20.60 4.96
C LYS A 48 -11.20 -19.84 4.37
N MET A 49 -10.19 -20.57 3.90
CA MET A 49 -9.11 -19.99 3.14
C MET A 49 -9.89 -19.25 2.09
N PHE A 50 -9.73 -17.94 2.07
CA PHE A 50 -10.11 -17.18 0.92
C PHE A 50 -9.25 -17.80 -0.17
N LYS A 51 -9.79 -18.84 -0.81
CA LYS A 51 -9.34 -19.32 -2.09
C LYS A 51 -9.49 -18.06 -2.87
N CYS A 52 -8.34 -17.41 -3.11
CA CYS A 52 -8.18 -16.39 -4.11
C CYS A 52 -9.14 -16.81 -5.19
N VAL A 53 -10.30 -16.15 -5.22
CA VAL A 53 -11.14 -16.25 -6.37
C VAL A 53 -10.15 -15.71 -7.38
N SER A 54 -9.75 -16.54 -8.33
CA SER A 54 -9.33 -16.08 -9.63
C SER A 54 -10.53 -15.34 -10.21
N SER A 55 -11.00 -14.31 -9.51
CA SER A 55 -11.78 -13.24 -10.03
C SER A 55 -10.83 -12.76 -11.08
N ASP A 56 -11.24 -12.88 -12.34
CA ASP A 56 -10.66 -12.10 -13.41
C ASP A 56 -10.36 -10.74 -12.80
N SER A 57 -9.08 -10.52 -12.53
CA SER A 57 -8.67 -9.30 -11.89
C SER A 57 -9.04 -8.28 -12.94
N LYS A 58 -10.15 -7.57 -12.73
CA LYS A 58 -10.39 -6.31 -13.42
C LYS A 58 -9.04 -5.63 -13.41
N PRO A 59 -8.49 -5.26 -14.58
CA PRO A 59 -7.13 -4.78 -14.69
C PRO A 59 -6.97 -3.78 -13.57
N ILE A 60 -6.08 -4.14 -12.64
CA ILE A 60 -5.67 -3.27 -11.56
C ILE A 60 -5.44 -1.93 -12.25
N GLY A 61 -6.14 -0.89 -11.79
CA GLY A 61 -6.25 0.38 -12.53
C GLY A 61 -4.86 0.77 -13.02
N SER A 62 -4.75 1.16 -14.30
CA SER A 62 -3.48 1.48 -14.96
C SER A 62 -2.56 2.21 -14.00
N PHE A 63 -1.60 1.49 -13.40
CA PHE A 63 -0.54 2.10 -12.60
C PHE A 63 0.44 2.87 -13.50
N GLY A 64 0.09 3.15 -14.77
CA GLY A 64 0.93 3.85 -15.73
C GLY A 64 1.33 5.24 -15.23
N ASP A 65 0.47 5.84 -14.39
CA ASP A 65 0.63 7.21 -13.90
C ASP A 65 1.20 7.27 -12.46
N GLU A 66 1.72 6.17 -11.93
CA GLU A 66 2.39 6.15 -10.62
C GLU A 66 3.90 6.35 -10.82
N PRO A 67 4.58 7.15 -9.98
CA PRO A 67 6.02 7.34 -10.06
C PRO A 67 6.73 5.98 -9.98
N ARG A 68 7.52 5.65 -11.01
CA ARG A 68 8.11 4.33 -11.23
C ARG A 68 9.62 4.44 -11.35
N SER A 69 10.34 3.60 -10.62
CA SER A 69 11.81 3.63 -10.71
C SER A 69 12.29 3.29 -12.14
N PRO A 70 13.46 3.82 -12.56
CA PRO A 70 14.09 3.51 -13.85
C PRO A 70 14.22 2.00 -14.13
N PHE A 71 14.45 1.21 -13.08
CA PHE A 71 14.58 -0.24 -13.18
C PHE A 71 13.27 -0.92 -13.63
N VAL A 72 12.11 -0.36 -13.32
CA VAL A 72 10.80 -0.93 -13.70
C VAL A 72 10.60 -0.84 -15.21
N PHE A 73 10.92 0.31 -15.82
CA PHE A 73 10.89 0.46 -17.28
C PHE A 73 11.84 -0.51 -17.97
N PHE A 74 13.06 -0.63 -17.46
CA PHE A 74 14.01 -1.60 -17.97
C PHE A 74 13.49 -3.04 -17.83
N LEU A 75 12.89 -3.37 -16.70
CA LEU A 75 12.38 -4.71 -16.44
C LEU A 75 11.14 -5.04 -17.31
N GLU A 76 10.30 -4.07 -17.65
CA GLU A 76 9.23 -4.22 -18.63
C GLU A 76 9.78 -4.49 -20.04
N ASP A 77 10.75 -3.68 -20.49
CA ASP A 77 11.43 -3.85 -21.77
C ASP A 77 12.18 -5.20 -21.85
N PHE A 78 12.83 -5.59 -20.74
CA PHE A 78 13.54 -6.86 -20.61
C PHE A 78 12.57 -8.04 -20.68
N ARG A 79 11.44 -7.98 -19.95
CA ARG A 79 10.41 -9.03 -20.00
C ARG A 79 9.81 -9.20 -21.39
N ARG A 80 9.70 -8.12 -22.17
CA ARG A 80 9.18 -8.16 -23.54
C ARG A 80 10.12 -8.88 -24.51
N SER A 81 11.41 -8.89 -24.21
CA SER A 81 12.48 -9.48 -25.06
C SER A 81 13.03 -10.79 -24.51
N TYR A 82 12.57 -11.23 -23.33
CA TYR A 82 13.09 -12.41 -22.66
C TYR A 82 12.16 -13.62 -22.86
N ASP A 83 12.62 -14.61 -23.63
CA ASP A 83 11.87 -15.83 -23.95
C ASP A 83 12.06 -16.97 -22.94
N GLY A 84 12.77 -16.74 -21.83
CA GLY A 84 13.10 -17.77 -20.83
C GLY A 84 12.09 -17.88 -19.68
N ASN A 85 12.48 -18.61 -18.63
CA ASN A 85 11.66 -18.78 -17.43
C ASN A 85 11.46 -17.44 -16.69
N MET A 86 10.20 -16.99 -16.54
CA MET A 86 9.85 -15.75 -15.85
C MET A 86 10.39 -15.64 -14.41
N VAL A 87 10.53 -16.78 -13.71
CA VAL A 87 11.11 -16.81 -12.36
C VAL A 87 12.59 -16.41 -12.40
N ASP A 88 13.32 -16.88 -13.40
CA ASP A 88 14.74 -16.55 -13.61
C ASP A 88 14.92 -15.17 -14.27
N ALA A 89 13.92 -14.71 -15.04
CA ALA A 89 13.93 -13.41 -15.70
C ALA A 89 14.21 -12.27 -14.73
N SER A 90 13.60 -12.29 -13.54
CA SER A 90 13.80 -11.24 -12.52
C SER A 90 15.23 -11.23 -11.98
N ARG A 91 15.84 -12.42 -11.79
CA ARG A 91 17.20 -12.56 -11.27
C ARG A 91 18.26 -12.17 -12.32
N ILE A 92 18.02 -12.55 -13.58
CA ILE A 92 18.88 -12.21 -14.71
C ILE A 92 18.79 -10.72 -15.01
N CYS A 93 17.58 -10.17 -15.09
CA CYS A 93 17.31 -8.74 -15.27
C CYS A 93 18.08 -7.90 -14.25
N PHE A 94 18.00 -8.24 -12.96
CA PHE A 94 18.75 -7.53 -11.92
C PHE A 94 20.27 -7.59 -12.12
N SER A 95 20.79 -8.73 -12.56
CA SER A 95 22.21 -8.91 -12.82
C SER A 95 22.67 -8.09 -14.03
N VAL A 96 21.85 -8.03 -15.08
CA VAL A 96 22.11 -7.19 -16.27
C VAL A 96 22.10 -5.72 -15.87
N TRP A 97 21.04 -5.25 -15.21
CA TRP A 97 20.90 -3.86 -14.76
C TRP A 97 22.10 -3.39 -13.92
N LYS A 98 22.56 -4.21 -12.97
CA LYS A 98 23.70 -3.87 -12.10
C LYS A 98 25.02 -3.69 -12.88
N ASN A 99 25.16 -4.40 -14.01
CA ASN A 99 26.34 -4.31 -14.87
C ASN A 99 26.18 -3.32 -16.03
N MET A 100 25.00 -2.70 -16.20
CA MET A 100 24.81 -1.64 -17.19
C MET A 100 25.58 -0.38 -16.82
N SER A 101 26.11 0.30 -17.83
CA SER A 101 26.73 1.61 -17.65
C SER A 101 25.67 2.67 -17.32
N ARG A 102 26.10 3.81 -16.75
CA ARG A 102 25.19 4.95 -16.50
C ARG A 102 24.61 5.52 -17.79
N GLU A 103 25.31 5.36 -18.90
CA GLU A 103 24.89 5.81 -20.23
C GLU A 103 23.73 4.94 -20.73
N ASP A 104 23.82 3.63 -20.53
CA ASP A 104 22.76 2.68 -20.89
C ASP A 104 21.54 2.77 -19.96
N GLN A 105 21.73 3.18 -18.71
CA GLN A 105 20.65 3.43 -17.76
C GLN A 105 19.94 4.78 -17.98
N LYS A 106 20.61 5.74 -18.62
CA LYS A 106 20.10 7.09 -18.87
C LYS A 106 18.72 7.15 -19.54
N PRO A 107 18.40 6.37 -20.60
CA PRO A 107 17.08 6.40 -21.21
C PRO A 107 15.96 5.97 -20.24
N PHE A 108 16.26 5.05 -19.31
CA PHE A 108 15.29 4.60 -18.32
C PHE A 108 15.12 5.61 -17.17
N ALA A 109 16.19 6.34 -16.84
CA ALA A 109 16.14 7.43 -15.87
C ALA A 109 15.27 8.59 -16.37
N ALA A 110 15.42 8.98 -17.64
CA ALA A 110 14.61 10.03 -18.25
C ALA A 110 13.12 9.67 -18.30
N ARG A 111 12.78 8.41 -18.63
CA ARG A 111 11.37 7.94 -18.61
C ARG A 111 10.76 7.94 -17.21
N ALA A 112 11.56 7.65 -16.18
CA ALA A 112 11.08 7.68 -14.81
C ALA A 112 10.78 9.12 -14.35
N GLU A 113 11.67 10.06 -14.65
CA GLU A 113 11.48 11.48 -14.35
C GLU A 113 10.21 12.04 -15.02
N GLU A 114 9.96 11.69 -16.28
CA GLU A 114 8.75 12.12 -17.00
C GLU A 114 7.46 11.62 -16.32
N VAL A 115 7.44 10.37 -15.86
CA VAL A 115 6.27 9.79 -15.16
C VAL A 115 6.13 10.36 -13.74
N ASP A 116 7.23 10.68 -13.08
CA ASP A 116 7.22 11.33 -11.76
C ASP A 116 6.61 12.75 -11.89
N ASP A 117 7.03 13.55 -12.88
CA ASP A 117 6.47 14.88 -13.16
C ASP A 117 4.98 14.83 -13.52
N GLU A 118 4.57 13.85 -14.33
CA GLU A 118 3.16 13.66 -14.70
C GLU A 118 2.31 13.25 -13.49
N ALA A 119 2.83 12.38 -12.63
CA ALA A 119 2.17 11.98 -11.39
C ALA A 119 1.99 13.15 -10.42
N ASP A 120 3.00 14.02 -10.27
CA ASP A 120 2.93 15.22 -9.45
C ASP A 120 1.88 16.21 -9.98
N SER A 121 1.81 16.41 -11.30
CA SER A 121 0.80 17.28 -11.92
C SER A 121 -0.63 16.77 -11.69
N LYS A 122 -0.84 15.45 -11.76
CA LYS A 122 -2.13 14.80 -11.53
C LYS A 122 -2.52 14.82 -10.04
N ALA A 123 -1.55 14.68 -9.14
CA ALA A 123 -1.75 14.84 -7.71
C ALA A 123 -2.17 16.27 -7.35
N ALA A 124 -1.55 17.27 -7.96
CA ALA A 124 -1.93 18.68 -7.81
C ALA A 124 -3.37 18.94 -8.30
N ALA A 125 -3.72 18.48 -9.51
CA ALA A 125 -5.08 18.63 -10.05
C ALA A 125 -6.15 17.93 -9.20
N LYS A 126 -5.81 16.82 -8.53
CA LYS A 126 -6.71 16.12 -7.61
C LYS A 126 -6.89 16.87 -6.29
N CYS A 127 -5.88 17.62 -5.84
CA CYS A 127 -5.97 18.49 -4.68
C CYS A 127 -6.87 19.70 -4.96
N ASP A 128 -6.77 20.30 -6.15
CA ASP A 128 -7.64 21.39 -6.57
C ASP A 128 -9.12 20.96 -6.59
N LYS A 129 -9.40 19.76 -7.09
CA LYS A 129 -10.76 19.18 -7.10
C LYS A 129 -11.32 18.84 -5.71
N PHE A 130 -10.47 18.64 -4.71
CA PHE A 130 -10.90 18.46 -3.32
C PHE A 130 -11.17 19.80 -2.63
N CYS A 131 -10.50 20.88 -3.06
CA CYS A 131 -10.70 22.23 -2.54
C CYS A 131 -12.08 22.82 -2.87
N GLU A 132 -12.67 22.46 -4.02
CA GLU A 132 -14.02 22.89 -4.42
C GLU A 132 -15.17 22.32 -3.54
N CYS A 133 -14.89 21.42 -2.59
CA CYS A 133 -15.89 20.90 -1.66
C CYS A 133 -15.93 21.60 -0.29
N CYS A 134 -15.05 22.57 -0.03
CA CYS A 134 -14.95 23.24 1.27
C CYS A 134 -15.74 24.56 1.38
N ASP A 135 -16.38 25.03 0.31
CA ASP A 135 -17.14 26.29 0.28
C ASP A 135 -18.66 26.05 0.30
N HIS A 136 -19.18 25.29 1.27
CA HIS A 136 -20.62 25.34 1.60
C HIS A 136 -20.81 25.66 3.09
N GLU A 137 -21.32 26.89 3.29
CA GLU A 137 -22.20 27.36 4.37
C GLU A 137 -21.54 27.91 5.63
N GLU A 138 -21.04 29.14 5.49
CA GLU A 138 -21.19 30.17 6.51
C GLU A 138 -22.66 30.64 6.49
N GLU A 139 -23.56 29.89 7.15
CA GLU A 139 -24.91 30.39 7.44
C GLU A 139 -25.01 30.86 8.89
N ASP A 140 -25.52 32.09 9.02
CA ASP A 140 -25.62 32.90 10.22
C ASP A 140 -26.17 32.15 11.45
N PHE A 141 -25.39 32.15 12.53
CA PHE A 141 -25.84 31.78 13.87
C PHE A 141 -26.80 32.86 14.39
N ASP A 142 -28.10 32.71 14.08
CA ASP A 142 -29.17 33.52 14.66
C ASP A 142 -29.36 33.12 16.14
N SER A 143 -28.59 33.78 17.00
CA SER A 143 -28.69 33.67 18.45
C SER A 143 -29.97 34.35 18.94
N SER A 144 -31.11 33.67 18.84
CA SER A 144 -32.29 33.97 19.64
C SER A 144 -32.97 32.69 20.06
N ASP A 145 -32.57 32.16 21.23
CA ASP A 145 -33.58 31.58 22.10
C ASP A 145 -33.25 31.82 23.58
N HIS A 146 -34.09 32.67 24.14
CA HIS A 146 -34.24 33.03 25.52
C HIS A 146 -35.06 31.94 26.20
N PHE A 147 -34.45 31.14 27.08
CA PHE A 147 -35.19 30.30 28.01
C PHE A 147 -34.78 30.69 29.43
N GLU A 148 -35.49 31.68 29.98
CA GLU A 148 -35.59 31.82 31.42
C GLU A 148 -36.32 30.59 31.96
N HIS A 149 -35.67 29.88 32.88
CA HIS A 149 -36.37 29.05 33.83
C HIS A 149 -35.89 29.44 35.22
N GLU A 150 -36.75 30.21 35.88
CA GLU A 150 -36.65 30.60 37.28
C GLU A 150 -36.54 29.35 38.16
N PHE A 151 -35.51 29.34 39.01
CA PHE A 151 -35.38 28.41 40.12
C PHE A 151 -36.35 28.82 41.24
N TRP A 152 -37.26 27.93 41.61
CA TRP A 152 -37.88 27.86 42.94
C TRP A 152 -37.73 26.43 43.48
#